data_AF-A0A2W0A6K0-F1
#
_entry.id   AF-A0A2W0A6K0-F1
#
_cell.length_a   1.000
_cell.length_b   1.000
_cell.length_c   1.000
_cell.angle_alpha   90.00
_cell.angle_beta   90.00
_cell.angle_gamma   90.00
#
_symmetry.space_group_name_H-M   'P 1'
#
loop_
_entity.id
_entity.type
_entity.pdbx_description
1 polymer ?
#
loop_
_entity_poly.entity_id
_entity_poly.type
_entity_poly.pdbx_seq_one_letter_code
_entity_poly.pdbx_strand_id
1 'polypeptide(L)'
;ISVVAPLVLEWSRFPRVQDNRIEGAVKVSNGTKDDFDLTVIVVAVNEIGKAFVLGYQHPELKTGTTDFEIPFGSTLPQGAYVVHADAVAEVPARNAIYRQRRQTPSPLQVTVGP
;
A
#
# COMPACT_ATOMS: atom_id res chain seq x y z
N ILE A 1 -24.52 -4.89 14.46
CA ILE A 1 -24.38 -4.56 13.02
C ILE A 1 -22.89 -4.43 12.76
N SER A 2 -22.27 -5.34 11.99
CA SER A 2 -20.88 -5.22 11.56
C SER A 2 -20.85 -4.34 10.31
N VAL A 3 -20.26 -3.14 10.41
CA VAL A 3 -20.02 -2.29 9.23
C VAL A 3 -18.85 -2.88 8.47
N VAL A 4 -19.10 -3.47 7.30
CA VAL A 4 -18.04 -3.91 6.39
C VAL A 4 -17.54 -2.68 5.63
N ALA A 5 -16.27 -2.35 5.76
CA ALA A 5 -15.68 -1.25 5.00
C ALA A 5 -15.68 -1.61 3.49
N PRO A 6 -16.08 -0.69 2.58
CA PRO A 6 -16.12 -0.95 1.14
C PRO A 6 -14.78 -1.41 0.56
N LEU A 7 -13.71 -0.71 0.93
CA LEU A 7 -12.33 -1.05 0.62
C LEU A 7 -11.57 -1.23 1.93
N VAL A 8 -10.86 -2.34 2.05
CA VAL A 8 -9.92 -2.61 3.16
C VAL A 8 -8.50 -2.60 2.61
N LEU A 9 -7.58 -1.98 3.34
CA LEU A 9 -6.13 -2.00 3.09
C LEU A 9 -5.41 -2.33 4.40
N GLU A 10 -4.62 -3.40 4.38
CA GLU A 10 -3.87 -3.88 5.54
C GLU A 10 -2.47 -4.32 5.13
N TRP A 11 -1.54 -4.33 6.07
CA TRP A 11 -0.25 -4.98 5.87
C TRP A 11 -0.45 -6.50 5.96
N SER A 12 -0.14 -7.24 4.89
CA SER A 12 -0.01 -8.70 4.98
C SER A 12 1.40 -9.11 5.40
N ARG A 13 2.40 -8.34 4.96
CA ARG A 13 3.76 -8.33 5.50
C ARG A 13 4.15 -6.91 5.83
N PHE A 14 4.35 -6.64 7.12
CA PHE A 14 4.73 -5.31 7.58
C PHE A 14 6.03 -4.84 6.90
N PRO A 15 6.14 -3.57 6.47
CA PRO A 15 7.35 -3.05 5.84
C PRO A 15 8.58 -3.27 6.72
N ARG A 16 9.64 -3.83 6.14
CA ARG A 16 10.92 -4.09 6.82
C ARG A 16 12.09 -3.70 5.94
N VAL A 17 13.23 -3.48 6.59
CA VAL A 17 14.52 -3.26 5.93
C VAL A 17 15.22 -4.61 5.79
N GLN A 18 15.71 -4.91 4.60
CA GLN A 18 16.61 -6.02 4.31
C GLN A 18 17.77 -5.46 3.50
N ASP A 19 18.96 -5.41 4.10
CA ASP A 19 20.13 -4.69 3.58
C ASP A 19 19.79 -3.20 3.29
N ASN A 20 19.94 -2.78 2.04
CA ASN A 20 19.58 -1.43 1.58
C ASN A 20 18.19 -1.36 0.93
N ARG A 21 17.34 -2.38 1.12
CA ARG A 21 16.01 -2.49 0.51
C ARG A 21 14.92 -2.38 1.58
N ILE A 22 13.88 -1.59 1.29
CA ILE A 22 12.61 -1.70 2.02
C ILE A 22 11.68 -2.60 1.21
N GLU A 23 11.10 -3.60 1.87
CA GLU A 23 10.15 -4.52 1.27
C GLU A 23 9.00 -4.87 2.21
N GLY A 24 7.90 -5.36 1.64
CA GLY A 24 6.72 -5.78 2.37
C GLY A 24 5.60 -6.17 1.42
N ALA A 25 4.38 -6.27 1.96
CA ALA A 25 3.20 -6.48 1.16
C ALA A 25 1.96 -5.91 1.84
N VAL A 26 1.05 -5.39 1.02
CA VAL A 26 -0.29 -5.05 1.45
C VAL A 26 -1.26 -6.11 0.97
N LYS A 27 -2.38 -6.25 1.67
CA LYS A 27 -3.55 -6.97 1.17
C LYS A 27 -4.73 -6.01 1.07
N VAL A 28 -5.52 -6.20 0.03
CA VAL A 28 -6.72 -5.41 -0.26
C VAL A 28 -7.95 -6.32 -0.35
N SER A 29 -9.09 -5.81 0.10
CA SER A 29 -10.38 -6.52 -0.03
C SER A 29 -11.46 -5.59 -0.56
N ASN A 30 -12.34 -6.14 -1.40
CA ASN A 30 -13.53 -5.49 -1.93
C ASN A 30 -14.76 -6.02 -1.20
N GLY A 31 -15.26 -5.24 -0.23
CA GLY A 31 -16.46 -5.55 0.55
C GLY A 31 -17.76 -5.08 -0.10
N THR A 32 -17.73 -4.66 -1.37
CA THR A 32 -18.91 -4.16 -2.09
C THR A 32 -19.50 -5.21 -3.02
N LYS A 33 -20.52 -4.83 -3.79
CA LYS A 33 -21.13 -5.66 -4.83
C LYS A 33 -20.61 -5.32 -6.24
N ASP A 34 -19.74 -4.32 -6.35
CA ASP A 34 -19.24 -3.79 -7.61
C ASP A 34 -17.75 -4.14 -7.76
N ASP A 35 -17.29 -4.36 -8.99
CA ASP A 35 -15.86 -4.47 -9.29
C ASP A 35 -15.19 -3.09 -9.11
N PHE A 36 -13.94 -3.08 -8.63
CA PHE A 36 -13.14 -1.87 -8.50
C PHE A 36 -12.15 -1.75 -9.64
N ASP A 37 -12.04 -0.55 -10.19
CA ASP A 37 -10.80 -0.09 -10.81
C ASP A 37 -9.87 0.37 -9.67
N LEU A 38 -8.92 -0.46 -9.28
CA LEU A 38 -8.10 -0.25 -8.10
C LEU A 38 -6.72 0.26 -8.48
N THR A 39 -6.30 1.37 -7.89
CA THR A 39 -4.90 1.81 -7.86
C THR A 39 -4.33 1.61 -6.47
N VAL A 40 -3.18 0.95 -6.37
CA VAL A 40 -2.37 0.85 -5.15
C VAL A 40 -0.98 1.40 -5.41
N ILE A 41 -0.58 2.39 -4.62
CA ILE A 41 0.78 2.95 -4.65
C ILE A 41 1.40 2.82 -3.25
N VAL A 42 2.64 2.37 -3.21
CA VAL A 42 3.43 2.30 -1.99
C VAL A 42 4.69 3.13 -2.18
N VAL A 43 4.93 4.08 -1.29
CA VAL A 43 6.09 4.98 -1.33
C VAL A 43 6.81 5.00 0.01
N ALA A 44 8.14 5.15 -0.03
CA ALA A 44 8.97 5.47 1.12
C ALA A 44 9.32 6.96 1.08
N VAL A 45 8.98 7.70 2.12
CA VAL A 45 9.26 9.15 2.23
C VAL A 45 10.36 9.36 3.26
N ASN A 46 11.46 9.99 2.86
CA ASN A 46 12.57 10.24 3.77
C ASN A 46 12.38 11.51 4.64
N GLU A 47 13.33 11.78 5.53
CA GLU A 47 13.30 12.91 6.46
C GLU A 47 13.22 14.31 5.81
N ILE A 48 13.63 14.46 4.54
CA ILE A 48 13.52 15.72 3.78
C ILE A 48 12.25 15.79 2.92
N GLY A 49 11.35 14.81 3.03
CA GLY A 49 10.11 14.75 2.27
C GLY A 49 10.24 14.18 0.86
N LYS A 50 11.40 13.64 0.47
CA LYS A 50 11.57 12.98 -0.83
C LYS A 50 10.91 11.61 -0.80
N ALA A 51 9.99 11.39 -1.74
CA ALA A 51 9.30 10.12 -1.93
C ALA A 51 10.03 9.21 -2.93
N PHE A 52 10.08 7.92 -2.64
CA PHE A 52 10.62 6.86 -3.47
C PHE A 52 9.54 5.79 -3.67
N VAL A 53 9.26 5.42 -4.91
CA VAL A 53 8.26 4.38 -5.20
C VAL A 53 8.81 3.00 -4.81
N LEU A 54 8.05 2.28 -3.99
CA LEU A 54 8.30 0.87 -3.64
C LEU A 54 7.46 -0.09 -4.47
N GLY A 55 6.28 0.35 -4.91
CA GLY A 55 5.37 -0.43 -5.73
C GLY A 55 4.23 0.40 -6.29
N TYR A 56 3.78 0.04 -7.48
CA TYR A 56 2.59 0.57 -8.14
C TYR A 56 1.88 -0.61 -8.79
N GLN A 57 0.59 -0.77 -8.51
CA GLN A 57 -0.26 -1.70 -9.22
C GLN A 57 -1.61 -1.07 -9.51
N HIS A 58 -2.19 -1.47 -10.63
CA HIS A 58 -3.51 -1.00 -11.07
C HIS A 58 -4.36 -2.19 -11.54
N PRO A 59 -4.75 -3.12 -10.64
CA PRO A 59 -5.57 -4.26 -11.00
C PRO A 59 -7.07 -3.90 -11.00
N GLU A 60 -7.84 -4.65 -11.77
CA GLU A 60 -9.26 -4.77 -11.49
C GLU A 60 -9.47 -5.68 -10.26
N LEU A 61 -10.11 -5.18 -9.20
CA LEU A 61 -10.39 -5.96 -7.99
C LEU A 61 -11.86 -6.39 -7.97
N LYS A 62 -12.10 -7.68 -8.29
CA LYS A 62 -13.44 -8.24 -8.39
C LYS A 62 -14.23 -8.13 -7.09
N THR A 63 -15.54 -7.94 -7.22
CA THR A 63 -16.50 -7.96 -6.12
C THR A 63 -16.32 -9.18 -5.22
N GLY A 64 -16.37 -8.98 -3.90
CA GLY A 64 -16.18 -10.03 -2.91
C GLY A 64 -14.75 -10.59 -2.79
N THR A 65 -13.76 -10.05 -3.52
CA THR A 65 -12.37 -10.46 -3.35
C THR A 65 -11.88 -10.14 -1.94
N THR A 66 -11.28 -11.13 -1.28
CA THR A 66 -10.69 -11.01 0.05
C THR A 66 -9.19 -11.24 0.00
N ASP A 67 -8.45 -10.46 0.78
CA ASP A 67 -7.02 -10.65 1.03
C ASP A 67 -6.13 -10.74 -0.23
N PHE A 68 -6.47 -10.01 -1.30
CA PHE A 68 -5.62 -9.94 -2.50
C PHE A 68 -4.29 -9.26 -2.17
N GLU A 69 -3.21 -10.03 -2.23
CA GLU A 69 -1.89 -9.57 -1.81
C GLU A 69 -1.11 -8.89 -2.93
N ILE A 70 -0.52 -7.73 -2.61
CA ILE A 70 0.32 -6.94 -3.49
C ILE A 70 1.69 -6.75 -2.81
N PRO A 71 2.74 -7.46 -3.27
CA PRO A 71 4.10 -7.25 -2.78
C PRO A 71 4.67 -5.93 -3.31
N PHE A 72 5.55 -5.31 -2.51
CA PHE A 72 6.30 -4.13 -2.91
C PHE A 72 7.73 -4.23 -2.38
N GLY A 73 8.63 -3.47 -2.99
CA GLY A 73 9.94 -3.20 -2.42
C GLY A 73 10.93 -2.64 -3.42
N SER A 74 11.83 -1.82 -2.91
CA SER A 74 12.87 -1.15 -3.70
C SER A 74 14.10 -0.89 -2.84
N THR A 75 15.25 -0.80 -3.50
CA THR A 75 16.50 -0.38 -2.88
C THR A 75 16.49 1.13 -2.70
N LEU A 76 16.92 1.59 -1.54
CA LEU A 76 16.92 2.99 -1.15
C LEU A 76 18.32 3.43 -0.70
N PRO A 77 18.67 4.71 -0.87
CA PRO A 77 19.81 5.31 -0.19
C PRO A 77 19.72 5.15 1.33
N GLN A 78 20.84 5.38 2.01
CA GLN A 78 20.84 5.51 3.47
C GLN A 78 19.88 6.63 3.89
N GLY A 79 19.09 6.38 4.94
CA GLY A 79 18.19 7.36 5.52
C GLY A 79 17.08 6.76 6.36
N ALA A 80 16.29 7.62 6.98
CA ALA A 80 15.10 7.25 7.73
C ALA A 80 13.84 7.44 6.86
N TYR A 81 13.02 6.39 6.69
CA TYR A 81 11.88 6.38 5.77
C TYR A 81 10.56 6.01 6.43
N VAL A 82 9.52 6.82 6.25
CA VAL A 82 8.14 6.42 6.53
C VAL A 82 7.54 5.79 5.28
N VAL A 83 7.01 4.57 5.39
CA VAL A 83 6.34 3.91 4.27
C VAL A 83 4.88 4.27 4.29
N HIS A 84 4.35 4.75 3.17
CA HIS A 84 2.93 5.00 2.94
C HIS A 84 2.41 4.02 1.89
N ALA A 85 1.26 3.43 2.16
CA ALA A 85 0.49 2.67 1.18
C ALA A 85 -0.88 3.34 1.02
N ASP A 86 -1.22 3.69 -0.21
CA ASP A 86 -2.47 4.32 -0.56
C ASP A 86 -3.19 3.43 -1.59
N ALA A 87 -4.47 3.14 -1.31
CA ALA A 87 -5.35 2.38 -2.17
C ALA A 87 -6.56 3.25 -2.54
N VAL A 88 -6.81 3.38 -3.84
CA VAL A 88 -7.93 4.14 -4.42
C VAL A 88 -8.72 3.19 -5.31
N ALA A 89 -9.95 2.89 -4.89
CA ALA A 89 -10.89 2.09 -5.67
C ALA A 89 -11.94 3.00 -6.29
N GLU A 90 -12.06 2.97 -7.60
CA GLU A 90 -13.07 3.70 -8.36
C GLU A 90 -14.16 2.74 -8.82
N VAL A 91 -15.42 3.19 -8.73
CA VAL A 91 -16.60 2.48 -9.24
C VAL A 91 -17.33 3.42 -10.20
N PRO A 92 -16.96 3.44 -11.49
CA PRO A 92 -17.50 4.39 -12.46
C PRO A 92 -19.03 4.32 -12.58
N ALA A 93 -19.60 3.11 -12.57
CA ALA A 93 -21.04 2.89 -12.66
C ALA A 93 -21.85 3.56 -11.53
N ARG A 94 -21.21 3.86 -10.40
CA ARG A 94 -21.82 4.49 -9.23
C ARG A 94 -21.30 5.91 -8.97
N ASN A 95 -20.37 6.40 -9.80
CA ASN A 95 -19.65 7.64 -9.56
C ASN A 95 -19.09 7.73 -8.13
N ALA A 96 -18.47 6.64 -7.66
CA ALA A 96 -17.99 6.51 -6.30
C ALA A 96 -16.49 6.21 -6.26
N ILE A 97 -15.81 6.74 -5.23
CA ILE A 97 -14.39 6.51 -4.97
C ILE A 97 -14.24 6.11 -3.49
N TYR A 98 -13.61 4.98 -3.23
CA TYR A 98 -13.22 4.54 -1.90
C TYR A 98 -11.71 4.67 -1.75
N ARG A 99 -11.25 5.27 -0.65
CA ARG A 99 -9.83 5.48 -0.38
C ARG A 99 -9.44 4.92 0.98
N GLN A 100 -8.29 4.25 1.02
CA GLN A 100 -7.69 3.78 2.26
C GLN A 100 -6.20 4.09 2.25
N ARG A 101 -5.66 4.39 3.44
CA ARG A 101 -4.26 4.69 3.64
C ARG A 101 -3.71 3.93 4.84
N ARG A 102 -2.48 3.44 4.70
CA ARG A 102 -1.67 2.92 5.79
C ARG A 102 -0.31 3.58 5.78
N GLN A 103 0.30 3.67 6.96
CA GLN A 103 1.70 4.07 7.07
C GLN A 103 2.39 3.33 8.20
N THR A 104 3.72 3.25 8.15
CA THR A 104 4.49 2.80 9.31
C THR A 104 4.33 3.81 10.45
N PRO A 105 4.28 3.35 11.72
CA PRO A 105 4.12 4.24 12.88
C PRO A 105 5.41 5.02 13.19
N SER A 106 6.55 4.54 12.71
CA SER A 106 7.86 5.16 12.85
C SER A 106 8.68 4.99 11.56
N PRO A 107 9.70 5.84 11.35
CA PRO A 107 10.63 5.67 10.23
C PRO A 107 11.43 4.36 10.34
N LEU A 108 11.63 3.71 9.20
CA LEU A 108 12.54 2.58 9.04
C LEU A 108 13.93 3.08 8.67
N GLN A 109 14.95 2.55 9.34
CA GLN A 109 16.34 2.96 9.13
C GLN A 109 16.99 2.09 8.06
N VAL A 110 17.29 2.68 6.91
CA VAL A 110 18.09 2.03 5.87
C VAL A 110 19.54 2.42 6.10
N THR A 111 20.37 1.43 6.42
CA THR A 111 21.82 1.60 6.56
C THR A 111 22.52 0.90 5.41
N VAL A 112 23.43 1.60 4.73
CA VAL A 112 24.33 0.98 3.76
C VAL A 112 25.65 0.73 4.48
N GLY A 113 26.01 -0.54 4.67
CA GLY A 113 27.33 -0.90 5.21
C GLY A 113 28.45 -0.70 4.17
N PRO A 114 29.73 -0.67 4.58
CA PRO A 114 30.85 -0.93 3.67
C PRO A 114 30.80 -2.34 3.05
#